data_AF-A0ABD3N8D2-F1
#
_entry.id   AF-A0ABD3N8D2-F1
#
_cell.length_a   1.000
_cell.length_b   1.000
_cell.length_c   1.000
_cell.angle_alpha   90.00
_cell.angle_beta   90.00
_cell.angle_gamma   90.00
#
_symmetry.space_group_name_H-M   'P 1'
#
loop_
_entity.id
_entity.type
_entity.pdbx_description
1 polymer ?
#
loop_
_entity_poly.entity_id
_entity_poly.type
_entity_poly.pdbx_seq_one_letter_code
_entity_poly.pdbx_strand_id
1 'polypeptide(L)'
;MLMAHLLRALASPPLCTSTCFINSPANINNPRRTLPSFLAPKTVPPYQFRMSSSDRHVPQLSSPQQSELEVEKKFPVPEDPTAFTNLKQTLTSLGFQITHEEEFVDWYFDLPAPNWHFSLNDIWIRYREKKWKMNNNYGWRGVWQVKRRSATDGDGGTGKDNDGMTVYQEYQGAAAKEMILDLLCSIDEESCNIVLDESESTMPGSGYNDVPHLDGAELLVPFSKFKTFRSCWQIIPDFVNDSNNKFVGLKVDIDRTDIGYAVGEVEAIFESNSNDGEVELQKKKIRELVDLLANGGTDEEAMSMGKLEYFLQVNSRQHYEACVKAGVIL
;
A
#
# COMPACT_ATOMS: atom_id res chain seq x y z
N MET A 1 -30.42 -46.07 21.63
CA MET A 1 -30.07 -47.07 22.65
C MET A 1 -28.92 -47.89 22.09
N LEU A 2 -27.71 -47.70 22.66
CA LEU A 2 -26.43 -48.44 22.55
C LEU A 2 -25.81 -48.67 21.15
N MET A 3 -24.59 -48.16 20.85
CA MET A 3 -23.25 -48.62 21.30
C MET A 3 -22.90 -50.03 20.77
N ALA A 4 -21.75 -50.36 20.16
CA ALA A 4 -20.50 -49.64 19.90
C ALA A 4 -19.57 -50.48 18.97
N HIS A 5 -18.50 -49.83 18.47
CA HIS A 5 -17.11 -50.34 18.29
C HIS A 5 -16.80 -51.38 17.17
N LEU A 6 -15.66 -51.38 16.44
CA LEU A 6 -14.30 -50.88 16.72
C LEU A 6 -13.39 -50.88 15.44
N LEU A 7 -12.62 -49.78 15.25
CA LEU A 7 -11.17 -49.66 14.90
C LEU A 7 -10.47 -50.03 13.55
N ARG A 8 -9.44 -49.19 13.29
CA ARG A 8 -8.25 -49.21 12.38
C ARG A 8 -8.46 -48.60 10.97
N ALA A 9 -7.59 -47.73 10.45
CA ALA A 9 -6.18 -47.45 10.74
C ALA A 9 -5.80 -45.98 10.43
N LEU A 10 -4.96 -45.39 11.29
CA LEU A 10 -4.18 -44.18 11.01
C LEU A 10 -2.77 -44.62 10.61
N ALA A 11 -2.28 -44.12 9.48
CA ALA A 11 -0.91 -44.29 9.04
C ALA A 11 -0.16 -42.97 9.22
N SER A 12 0.87 -42.98 10.05
CA SER A 12 1.86 -41.89 10.20
C SER A 12 3.01 -42.09 9.22
N PRO A 13 3.62 -41.01 8.68
CA PRO A 13 4.80 -41.11 7.82
C PRO A 13 6.10 -41.28 8.63
N PRO A 14 7.16 -41.87 8.04
CA PRO A 14 8.41 -42.14 8.73
C PRO A 14 9.32 -40.91 8.83
N LEU A 15 9.96 -40.80 10.00
CA LEU A 15 11.06 -39.89 10.33
C LEU A 15 12.31 -40.28 9.52
N CYS A 16 12.88 -39.31 8.80
CA CYS A 16 14.19 -39.43 8.16
C CYS A 16 15.25 -38.86 9.11
N THR A 17 16.07 -39.73 9.67
CA THR A 17 17.30 -39.39 10.39
C THR A 17 18.49 -39.65 9.47
N SER A 18 19.32 -38.64 9.23
CA SER A 18 20.68 -38.83 8.76
C SER A 18 21.61 -37.80 9.37
N THR A 19 22.30 -38.30 10.40
CA THR A 19 23.54 -37.80 10.96
C THR A 19 24.69 -38.11 10.01
N CYS A 20 25.46 -37.09 9.62
CA CYS A 20 26.81 -37.26 9.07
C CYS A 20 27.78 -36.36 9.86
N PHE A 21 28.51 -36.98 10.78
CA PHE A 21 29.75 -36.46 11.36
C PHE A 21 30.92 -36.97 10.51
N ILE A 22 31.77 -36.09 9.97
CA ILE A 22 33.20 -36.36 9.79
C ILE A 22 33.98 -35.08 10.10
N ASN A 23 35.01 -35.26 10.93
CA ASN A 23 35.93 -34.28 11.48
C ASN A 23 37.10 -33.92 10.53
N SER A 24 37.62 -32.71 10.77
CA SER A 24 39.05 -32.30 10.73
C SER A 24 39.74 -31.96 9.39
N PRO A 25 40.87 -31.21 9.39
CA PRO A 25 41.36 -30.22 10.36
C PRO A 25 41.84 -28.88 9.71
N ALA A 26 42.25 -27.98 10.60
CA ALA A 26 42.84 -26.66 10.36
C ALA A 26 43.95 -26.61 9.28
N ASN A 27 44.02 -25.48 8.56
CA ASN A 27 45.27 -25.02 7.98
C ASN A 27 45.42 -23.50 8.12
N ILE A 28 46.43 -23.14 8.90
CA ILE A 28 46.97 -21.81 9.12
C ILE A 28 47.81 -21.47 7.90
N ASN A 29 47.53 -20.38 7.19
CA ASN A 29 48.58 -19.59 6.54
C ASN A 29 48.11 -18.18 6.20
N ASN A 30 48.83 -17.23 6.79
CA ASN A 30 48.60 -15.81 6.81
C ASN A 30 49.75 -15.16 6.00
N PRO A 31 49.49 -14.40 4.94
CA PRO A 31 50.47 -13.44 4.45
C PRO A 31 50.02 -12.02 4.82
N ARG A 32 50.83 -11.42 5.70
CA ARG A 32 50.94 -9.98 5.98
C ARG A 32 50.62 -9.15 4.73
N ARG A 33 49.54 -8.37 4.78
CA ARG A 33 49.40 -7.16 3.96
C ARG A 33 49.56 -5.93 4.85
N THR A 34 50.60 -5.21 4.50
CA THR A 34 51.07 -3.93 5.00
C THR A 34 49.97 -2.86 4.93
N LEU A 35 49.74 -2.20 6.07
CA LEU A 35 48.97 -0.96 6.20
C LEU A 35 49.68 0.17 5.43
N PRO A 36 48.97 0.94 4.58
CA PRO A 36 49.39 2.26 4.21
C PRO A 36 48.94 3.28 5.27
N SER A 37 49.88 4.15 5.58
CA SER A 37 49.86 5.33 6.45
C SER A 37 48.60 6.20 6.38
N PHE A 38 48.18 6.62 7.57
CA PHE A 38 47.34 7.78 7.84
C PHE A 38 47.78 9.00 7.02
N LEU A 39 46.88 9.49 6.15
CA LEU A 39 46.94 10.84 5.60
C LEU A 39 45.82 11.65 6.24
N ALA A 40 46.20 12.83 6.71
CA ALA A 40 45.38 13.82 7.40
C ALA A 40 44.12 14.25 6.61
N PRO A 41 43.07 14.72 7.29
CA PRO A 41 41.85 15.17 6.65
C PRO A 41 42.12 16.41 5.79
N LYS A 42 41.83 16.30 4.49
CA LYS A 42 41.75 17.46 3.59
C LYS A 42 40.46 18.20 3.91
N THR A 43 40.60 19.41 4.44
CA THR A 43 39.55 20.41 4.58
C THR A 43 38.88 20.65 3.23
N VAL A 44 37.60 20.30 3.13
CA VAL A 44 36.74 20.63 2.00
C VAL A 44 36.35 22.12 2.14
N PRO A 45 36.55 22.98 1.13
CA PRO A 45 36.09 24.36 1.20
C PRO A 45 34.55 24.40 1.13
N PRO A 46 33.90 25.40 1.76
CA PRO A 46 32.46 25.54 1.74
C PRO A 46 31.97 25.75 0.30
N TYR A 47 30.99 24.94 -0.09
CA TYR A 47 30.31 25.00 -1.38
C TYR A 47 29.53 26.32 -1.46
N GLN A 48 30.10 27.33 -2.11
CA GLN A 48 29.39 28.57 -2.42
C GLN A 48 28.47 28.33 -3.62
N PHE A 49 27.17 28.24 -3.34
CA PHE A 49 26.13 28.23 -4.35
C PHE A 49 26.09 29.60 -5.05
N ARG A 50 26.74 29.69 -6.21
CA ARG A 50 26.72 30.90 -7.06
C ARG A 50 25.58 30.75 -8.05
N MET A 51 24.42 31.37 -7.77
CA MET A 51 23.37 31.53 -8.78
C MET A 51 23.89 32.46 -9.89
N SER A 52 24.21 31.90 -11.05
CA SER A 52 24.41 32.67 -12.28
C SER A 52 23.07 32.85 -12.98
N SER A 53 22.57 34.09 -12.94
CA SER A 53 21.40 34.55 -13.67
C SER A 53 21.70 34.66 -15.17
N SER A 54 21.43 33.61 -15.94
CA SER A 54 21.16 33.69 -17.39
C SER A 54 20.96 32.30 -17.99
N ASP A 55 19.71 31.85 -18.06
CA ASP A 55 19.13 31.19 -19.24
C ASP A 55 17.66 30.86 -18.97
N ARG A 56 16.78 31.80 -19.30
CA ARG A 56 15.33 31.57 -19.31
C ARG A 56 14.95 30.88 -20.61
N HIS A 57 15.14 29.57 -20.65
CA HIS A 57 14.25 28.72 -21.44
C HIS A 57 13.11 28.31 -20.52
N VAL A 58 11.95 28.95 -20.70
CA VAL A 58 10.71 28.59 -20.01
C VAL A 58 10.29 27.23 -20.57
N PRO A 59 10.38 26.12 -19.81
CA PRO A 59 9.71 24.90 -20.23
C PRO A 59 8.21 25.20 -20.12
N GLN A 60 7.45 24.86 -21.16
CA GLN A 60 6.00 24.92 -21.13
C GLN A 60 5.52 24.20 -19.87
N LEU A 61 4.85 24.92 -18.96
CA LEU A 61 4.17 24.36 -17.81
C LEU A 61 3.26 23.23 -18.33
N SER A 62 3.60 22.01 -17.96
CA SER A 62 2.68 20.89 -18.02
C SER A 62 1.40 21.27 -17.28
N SER A 63 0.26 20.90 -17.85
CA SER A 63 -1.09 21.02 -17.27
C SER A 63 -1.08 20.82 -15.75
N PRO A 64 -1.89 21.57 -14.98
CA PRO A 64 -2.01 21.33 -13.54
C PRO A 64 -2.36 19.85 -13.33
N GLN A 65 -1.44 19.11 -12.70
CA GLN A 65 -1.67 17.70 -12.38
C GLN A 65 -2.73 17.68 -11.29
N GLN A 66 -3.96 17.39 -11.71
CA GLN A 66 -5.13 17.39 -10.85
C GLN A 66 -5.04 16.20 -9.89
N SER A 67 -5.24 16.45 -8.61
CA SER A 67 -5.54 15.41 -7.64
C SER A 67 -6.89 14.77 -7.95
N GLU A 68 -7.01 13.49 -7.63
CA GLU A 68 -8.26 12.74 -7.73
C GLU A 68 -8.87 12.62 -6.34
N LEU A 69 -10.18 12.83 -6.23
CA LEU A 69 -10.93 12.52 -5.02
C LEU A 69 -11.49 11.11 -5.17
N GLU A 70 -11.12 10.23 -4.26
CA GLU A 70 -11.49 8.82 -4.25
C GLU A 70 -12.38 8.55 -3.05
N VAL A 71 -13.57 8.02 -3.32
CA VAL A 71 -14.49 7.55 -2.28
C VAL A 71 -14.53 6.04 -2.38
N GLU A 72 -14.16 5.35 -1.30
CA GLU A 72 -14.03 3.90 -1.29
C GLU A 72 -14.67 3.25 -0.06
N LYS A 73 -15.18 2.03 -0.24
CA LYS A 73 -15.59 1.14 0.84
C LYS A 73 -15.03 -0.26 0.60
N LYS A 74 -14.46 -0.84 1.66
CA LYS A 74 -13.87 -2.17 1.61
C LYS A 74 -14.88 -3.25 1.99
N PHE A 75 -14.73 -4.44 1.43
CA PHE A 75 -15.52 -5.62 1.77
C PHE A 75 -14.65 -6.89 1.79
N PRO A 76 -14.98 -7.88 2.64
CA PRO A 76 -14.18 -9.08 2.75
C PRO A 76 -14.30 -9.94 1.47
N VAL A 77 -13.17 -10.47 1.01
CA VAL A 77 -13.15 -11.43 -0.10
C VAL A 77 -13.16 -12.84 0.46
N PRO A 78 -14.15 -13.69 0.12
CA PRO A 78 -14.20 -15.05 0.63
C PRO A 78 -12.97 -15.87 0.24
N GLU A 79 -12.40 -16.59 1.21
CA GLU A 79 -11.36 -17.59 0.97
C GLU A 79 -11.93 -18.87 0.34
N ASP A 80 -13.18 -19.22 0.68
CA ASP A 80 -13.86 -20.38 0.11
C ASP A 80 -14.04 -20.22 -1.41
N PRO A 81 -13.56 -21.18 -2.24
CA PRO A 81 -13.65 -21.10 -3.70
C PRO A 81 -15.08 -20.98 -4.24
N THR A 82 -16.06 -21.56 -3.56
CA THR A 82 -17.47 -21.52 -3.98
C THR A 82 -18.03 -20.12 -3.75
N ALA A 83 -17.84 -19.57 -2.55
CA ALA A 83 -18.22 -18.22 -2.19
C ALA A 83 -17.52 -17.16 -3.07
N PHE A 84 -16.23 -17.36 -3.39
CA PHE A 84 -15.51 -16.49 -4.31
C PHE A 84 -16.06 -16.54 -5.74
N THR A 85 -16.47 -17.73 -6.20
CA THR A 85 -17.15 -17.90 -7.49
C THR A 85 -18.49 -17.17 -7.50
N ASN A 86 -19.26 -17.29 -6.42
CA ASN A 86 -20.52 -16.58 -6.25
C ASN A 86 -20.34 -15.05 -6.28
N LEU A 87 -19.32 -14.51 -5.60
CA LEU A 87 -18.98 -13.09 -5.65
C LEU A 87 -18.78 -12.60 -7.10
N LYS A 88 -18.00 -13.34 -7.90
CA LYS A 88 -17.77 -13.00 -9.32
C LYS A 88 -19.05 -13.09 -10.14
N GLN A 89 -19.89 -14.10 -9.89
CA GLN A 89 -21.19 -14.24 -10.55
C GLN A 89 -22.13 -13.09 -10.18
N THR A 90 -22.16 -12.65 -8.93
CA THR A 90 -22.92 -11.47 -8.49
C THR A 90 -22.48 -10.24 -9.27
N LEU A 91 -21.18 -9.94 -9.33
CA LEU A 91 -20.66 -8.83 -10.14
C LEU A 91 -21.10 -8.91 -11.60
N THR A 92 -20.95 -10.07 -12.24
CA THR A 92 -21.36 -10.28 -13.64
C THR A 92 -22.87 -10.08 -13.82
N SER A 93 -23.70 -10.57 -12.89
CA SER A 93 -25.16 -10.40 -12.93
C SER A 93 -25.60 -8.94 -12.77
N LEU A 94 -24.78 -8.14 -12.08
CA LEU A 94 -24.97 -6.69 -11.93
C LEU A 94 -24.42 -5.89 -13.12
N GLY A 95 -23.88 -6.57 -14.13
CA GLY A 95 -23.34 -5.96 -15.36
C GLY A 95 -21.87 -5.57 -15.28
N PHE A 96 -21.17 -5.88 -14.19
CA PHE A 96 -19.73 -5.66 -14.10
C PHE A 96 -18.97 -6.70 -14.92
N GLN A 97 -17.93 -6.26 -15.60
CA GLN A 97 -17.00 -7.11 -16.31
C GLN A 97 -15.56 -6.77 -15.91
N ILE A 98 -14.68 -7.76 -15.99
CA ILE A 98 -13.24 -7.54 -15.81
C ILE A 98 -12.77 -6.62 -16.92
N THR A 99 -12.21 -5.46 -16.56
CA THR A 99 -11.60 -4.55 -17.53
C THR A 99 -10.14 -4.89 -17.75
N HIS A 100 -9.43 -5.25 -16.68
CA HIS A 100 -8.05 -5.71 -16.72
C HIS A 100 -7.66 -6.43 -15.42
N GLU A 101 -6.52 -7.12 -15.48
CA GLU A 101 -5.83 -7.67 -14.32
C GLU A 101 -4.42 -7.11 -14.29
N GLU A 102 -3.92 -6.81 -13.10
CA GLU A 102 -2.58 -6.26 -12.93
C GLU A 102 -1.85 -6.82 -11.71
N GLU A 103 -0.52 -6.77 -11.80
CA GLU A 103 0.41 -7.16 -10.74
C GLU A 103 1.28 -5.94 -10.42
N PHE A 104 1.32 -5.57 -9.13
CA PHE A 104 2.13 -4.45 -8.66
C PHE A 104 2.72 -4.70 -7.28
N VAL A 105 3.79 -3.99 -6.96
CA VAL A 105 4.44 -3.98 -5.64
C VAL A 105 4.27 -2.59 -5.05
N ASP A 106 3.74 -2.53 -3.83
CA ASP A 106 3.68 -1.29 -3.07
C ASP A 106 4.81 -1.28 -2.04
N TRP A 107 5.59 -0.20 -2.03
CA TRP A 107 6.51 0.16 -0.97
C TRP A 107 5.91 1.33 -0.19
N TYR A 108 5.75 1.20 1.12
CA TYR A 108 5.25 2.27 1.97
C TYR A 108 6.36 2.90 2.79
N PHE A 109 6.31 4.22 2.91
CA PHE A 109 7.35 5.03 3.52
C PHE A 109 6.79 5.93 4.60
N ASP A 110 7.58 6.15 5.64
CA ASP A 110 7.28 7.11 6.70
C ASP A 110 8.59 7.59 7.34
N LEU A 111 8.51 8.49 8.31
CA LEU A 111 9.64 8.74 9.21
C LEU A 111 9.96 7.48 10.04
N PRO A 112 11.23 7.30 10.44
CA PRO A 112 11.65 6.17 11.25
C PRO A 112 10.81 6.00 12.52
N ALA A 113 10.68 4.75 12.96
CA ALA A 113 10.09 4.45 14.25
C ALA A 113 10.80 5.21 15.38
N PRO A 114 10.08 5.65 16.42
CA PRO A 114 8.64 5.47 16.65
C PRO A 114 7.78 6.64 16.10
N ASN A 115 8.32 7.50 15.22
CA ASN A 115 7.64 8.74 14.84
C ASN A 115 6.45 8.49 13.92
N TRP A 116 6.62 7.70 12.85
CA TRP A 116 5.56 7.33 11.89
C TRP A 116 4.66 8.51 11.49
N HIS A 117 5.27 9.69 11.34
CA HIS A 117 4.58 10.97 11.36
C HIS A 117 3.45 11.04 10.33
N PHE A 118 3.66 10.52 9.13
CA PHE A 118 2.67 10.63 8.06
C PHE A 118 1.49 9.69 8.26
N SER A 119 1.75 8.43 8.56
CA SER A 119 0.68 7.44 8.79
C SER A 119 -0.17 7.79 10.02
N LEU A 120 0.42 8.35 11.09
CA LEU A 120 -0.33 8.84 12.25
C LEU A 120 -1.23 10.06 11.94
N ASN A 121 -0.99 10.73 10.82
CA ASN A 121 -1.80 11.85 10.33
C ASN A 121 -2.66 11.47 9.10
N ASP A 122 -2.92 10.18 8.88
CA ASP A 122 -3.72 9.65 7.75
C ASP A 122 -3.18 10.08 6.37
N ILE A 123 -1.85 10.14 6.28
CA ILE A 123 -1.10 10.38 5.04
C ILE A 123 -0.30 9.12 4.72
N TRP A 124 -0.61 8.52 3.57
CA TRP A 124 -0.02 7.27 3.12
C TRP A 124 0.87 7.53 1.90
N ILE A 125 2.18 7.56 2.14
CA ILE A 125 3.20 7.71 1.10
C ILE A 125 3.58 6.33 0.59
N ARG A 126 3.46 6.10 -0.73
CA ARG A 126 3.88 4.86 -1.35
C ARG A 126 4.61 5.06 -2.68
N TYR A 127 5.47 4.12 -3.01
CA TYR A 127 5.98 3.92 -4.37
C TYR A 127 5.40 2.62 -4.92
N ARG A 128 4.58 2.73 -5.97
CA ARG A 128 3.92 1.59 -6.61
C ARG A 128 4.65 1.20 -7.87
N GLU A 129 5.23 0.00 -7.89
CA GLU A 129 5.88 -0.59 -9.05
C GLU A 129 4.90 -1.46 -9.82
N LYS A 130 4.64 -1.13 -11.09
CA LYS A 130 3.84 -1.97 -11.98
C LYS A 130 4.74 -2.73 -12.94
N LYS A 131 4.34 -3.97 -13.23
CA LYS A 131 5.01 -4.78 -14.26
C LYS A 131 4.73 -4.16 -15.62
N TRP A 132 5.79 -3.75 -16.31
CA TRP A 132 5.71 -3.10 -17.61
C TRP A 132 6.42 -3.92 -18.68
N LYS A 133 5.81 -4.04 -19.86
CA LYS A 133 6.41 -4.72 -21.00
C LYS A 133 7.16 -3.69 -21.86
N MET A 134 8.47 -3.85 -21.98
CA MET A 134 9.31 -3.07 -22.87
C MET A 134 9.87 -3.99 -23.96
N ASN A 135 9.34 -3.86 -25.18
CA ASN A 135 9.64 -4.75 -26.32
C ASN A 135 9.35 -6.22 -25.96
N ASN A 136 10.37 -7.07 -26.00
CA ASN A 136 10.31 -8.50 -25.68
C ASN A 136 10.71 -8.81 -24.23
N ASN A 137 10.93 -7.80 -23.38
CA ASN A 137 11.30 -8.00 -21.98
C ASN A 137 10.29 -7.36 -21.02
N TYR A 138 10.23 -7.89 -19.81
CA TYR A 138 9.45 -7.31 -18.72
C TYR A 138 10.39 -6.56 -17.78
N GLY A 139 9.98 -5.39 -17.36
CA GLY A 139 10.63 -4.59 -16.34
C GLY A 139 9.62 -4.11 -15.31
N TRP A 140 10.11 -3.44 -14.28
CA TRP A 140 9.28 -2.75 -13.31
C TRP A 140 9.44 -1.25 -13.51
N ARG A 141 8.33 -0.52 -13.47
CA ARG A 141 8.33 0.93 -13.44
C ARG A 141 7.42 1.36 -12.31
N GLY A 142 7.94 2.19 -11.42
CA GLY A 142 7.16 2.71 -10.32
C GLY A 142 6.87 4.20 -10.39
N VAL A 143 5.85 4.57 -9.62
CA VAL A 143 5.32 5.93 -9.51
C VAL A 143 5.09 6.21 -8.03
N TRP A 144 5.52 7.38 -7.58
CA TRP A 144 5.22 7.87 -6.24
C TRP A 144 3.76 8.28 -6.15
N GLN A 145 3.11 7.92 -5.05
CA GLN A 145 1.72 8.22 -4.78
C GLN A 145 1.57 8.68 -3.32
N VAL A 146 0.65 9.61 -3.08
CA VAL A 146 0.26 10.05 -1.74
C VAL A 146 -1.26 9.96 -1.67
N LYS A 147 -1.79 9.18 -0.72
CA LYS A 147 -3.20 9.28 -0.29
C LYS A 147 -3.23 10.08 1.00
N ARG A 148 -4.04 11.14 1.05
CA ARG A 148 -4.31 11.87 2.29
C ARG A 148 -5.80 12.05 2.46
N ARG A 149 -6.29 12.02 3.69
CA ARG A 149 -7.70 12.25 3.94
C ARG A 149 -8.14 13.65 3.49
N SER A 150 -9.37 13.77 2.97
CA SER A 150 -9.90 15.07 2.57
C SER A 150 -10.26 15.93 3.78
N ALA A 151 -9.86 17.21 3.77
CA ALA A 151 -10.17 18.16 4.85
C ALA A 151 -11.67 18.50 4.97
N THR A 152 -12.48 18.13 3.96
CA THR A 152 -13.94 18.32 3.96
C THR A 152 -14.68 17.35 4.87
N ASP A 153 -14.01 16.31 5.37
CA ASP A 153 -14.58 15.37 6.33
C ASP A 153 -14.64 16.02 7.72
N GLY A 154 -15.69 16.81 7.95
CA GLY A 154 -16.14 17.38 9.23
C GLY A 154 -15.15 17.37 10.40
N ASP A 155 -14.71 18.57 10.77
CA ASP A 155 -13.84 18.88 11.92
C ASP A 155 -14.25 18.12 13.20
N GLY A 156 -13.46 17.10 13.57
CA GLY A 156 -13.47 16.46 14.90
C GLY A 156 -13.88 14.98 15.03
N GLY A 157 -14.25 14.29 13.95
CA GLY A 157 -14.62 12.86 13.97
C GLY A 157 -13.57 11.93 13.36
N THR A 158 -13.56 10.65 13.77
CA THR A 158 -12.63 9.55 13.39
C THR A 158 -12.53 9.20 11.89
N GLY A 159 -13.01 10.04 10.98
CA GLY A 159 -12.71 10.00 9.54
C GLY A 159 -13.22 8.88 8.70
N LYS A 160 -13.68 7.84 9.35
CA LYS A 160 -14.62 6.91 8.80
C LYS A 160 -15.99 7.37 9.25
N ASP A 161 -16.90 7.50 8.31
CA ASP A 161 -18.32 7.34 8.62
C ASP A 161 -18.44 6.04 9.43
N ASN A 162 -19.40 5.93 10.36
CA ASN A 162 -19.56 4.72 11.20
C ASN A 162 -19.73 3.42 10.38
N ASP A 163 -19.88 3.52 9.06
CA ASP A 163 -20.00 2.42 8.13
C ASP A 163 -18.66 2.00 7.47
N GLY A 164 -17.52 2.62 7.78
CA GLY A 164 -16.22 2.28 7.20
C GLY A 164 -15.98 2.81 5.77
N MET A 165 -16.78 3.77 5.30
CA MET A 165 -16.48 4.56 4.09
C MET A 165 -15.28 5.48 4.34
N THR A 166 -14.41 5.65 3.35
CA THR A 166 -13.28 6.58 3.40
C THR A 166 -13.24 7.47 2.17
N VAL A 167 -12.79 8.72 2.34
CA VAL A 167 -12.58 9.68 1.26
C VAL A 167 -11.13 10.15 1.27
N TYR A 168 -10.42 9.86 0.19
CA TYR A 168 -9.03 10.24 0.02
C TYR A 168 -8.86 11.21 -1.14
N GLN A 169 -7.93 12.12 -0.97
CA GLN A 169 -7.32 12.84 -2.08
C GLN A 169 -6.05 12.10 -2.47
N GLU A 170 -6.01 11.56 -3.69
CA GLU A 170 -4.85 10.86 -4.23
C GLU A 170 -4.06 11.77 -5.18
N TYR A 171 -2.74 11.78 -4.98
CA TYR A 171 -1.75 12.43 -5.82
C TYR A 171 -0.81 11.37 -6.39
N GLN A 172 -0.38 11.53 -7.63
CA GLN A 172 0.54 10.61 -8.28
C GLN A 172 1.63 11.34 -9.08
N GLY A 173 2.76 10.68 -9.31
CA GLY A 173 3.79 11.19 -10.21
C GLY A 173 4.52 12.40 -9.66
N ALA A 174 4.64 13.47 -10.46
CA ALA A 174 5.38 14.67 -10.04
C ALA A 174 4.64 15.41 -8.91
N ALA A 175 3.31 15.54 -9.00
CA ALA A 175 2.49 16.12 -7.92
C ALA A 175 2.67 15.40 -6.57
N ALA A 176 2.74 14.07 -6.58
CA ALA A 176 3.02 13.30 -5.36
C ALA A 176 4.42 13.60 -4.80
N LYS A 177 5.44 13.68 -5.68
CA LYS A 177 6.80 14.01 -5.26
C LYS A 177 6.90 15.39 -4.64
N GLU A 178 6.32 16.40 -5.29
CA GLU A 178 6.27 17.77 -4.78
C GLU A 178 5.57 17.80 -3.40
N MET A 179 4.42 17.14 -3.28
CA MET A 179 3.73 17.02 -2.00
C MET A 179 4.57 16.36 -0.91
N ILE A 180 5.30 15.28 -1.23
CA ILE A 180 6.19 14.61 -0.25
C ILE A 180 7.26 15.59 0.24
N LEU A 181 7.90 16.32 -0.66
CA LEU A 181 8.95 17.27 -0.31
C LEU A 181 8.40 18.45 0.49
N ASP A 182 7.22 18.96 0.15
CA ASP A 182 6.55 20.03 0.90
C ASP A 182 6.17 19.57 2.32
N LEU A 183 5.62 18.36 2.43
CA LEU A 183 5.30 17.73 3.71
C LEU A 183 6.54 17.60 4.59
N LEU A 184 7.66 17.13 4.04
CA LEU A 184 8.92 17.01 4.76
C LEU A 184 9.48 18.38 5.19
N CYS A 185 9.38 19.39 4.33
CA CYS A 185 9.78 20.77 4.67
C CYS A 185 8.95 21.38 5.81
N SER A 186 7.72 20.91 6.01
CA SER A 186 6.80 21.39 7.04
C SER A 186 6.99 20.74 8.41
N ILE A 187 7.83 19.70 8.51
CA ILE A 187 8.10 19.02 9.78
C ILE A 187 9.00 19.93 10.63
N ASP A 188 8.50 20.29 11.81
CA ASP A 188 9.28 21.04 12.79
C ASP A 188 10.55 20.27 13.20
N GLU A 189 11.66 20.98 13.39
CA GLU A 189 12.95 20.38 13.78
C GLU A 189 12.86 19.49 15.04
N GLU A 190 11.91 19.78 15.94
CA GLU A 190 11.68 19.00 17.16
C GLU A 190 11.09 17.60 16.88
N SER A 191 10.28 17.46 15.83
CA SER A 191 9.78 16.16 15.33
C SER A 191 10.87 15.36 14.61
N CYS A 192 11.94 16.04 14.17
CA CYS A 192 13.12 15.47 13.51
C CYS A 192 14.24 15.09 14.48
N ASN A 193 14.02 15.09 15.81
CA ASN A 193 14.94 14.49 16.79
C ASN A 193 14.94 12.94 16.69
N ILE A 194 15.13 12.46 15.47
CA ILE A 194 15.31 11.08 15.07
C ILE A 194 16.73 10.73 15.47
N VAL A 195 16.88 10.07 16.61
CA VAL A 195 18.07 9.27 16.85
C VAL A 195 17.99 8.15 15.81
N LEU A 196 18.78 8.26 14.75
CA LEU A 196 19.06 7.13 13.86
C LEU A 196 19.88 6.12 14.68
N ASP A 197 19.20 5.37 15.55
CA ASP A 197 19.80 4.20 16.17
C ASP A 197 19.89 3.15 15.07
N GLU A 198 21.10 2.97 14.53
CA GLU A 198 21.39 2.03 13.43
C GLU A 198 20.99 0.58 13.77
N SER A 199 20.61 0.29 15.03
CA SER A 199 20.23 -1.05 15.49
C SER A 199 18.76 -1.46 15.32
N GLU A 200 17.79 -0.55 15.12
CA GLU A 200 16.36 -0.93 15.11
C GLU A 200 15.59 -0.65 13.80
N SER A 201 16.12 0.14 12.86
CA SER A 201 15.40 0.46 11.60
C SER A 201 15.49 -0.61 10.51
N THR A 202 16.15 -1.72 10.79
CA THR A 202 16.38 -2.75 9.77
C THR A 202 15.20 -3.70 9.72
N MET A 203 14.35 -3.55 8.70
CA MET A 203 13.42 -4.60 8.29
C MET A 203 14.14 -5.97 8.36
N PRO A 204 13.62 -6.98 9.06
CA PRO A 204 14.27 -8.28 9.16
C PRO A 204 14.43 -8.86 7.75
N GLY A 205 15.68 -8.90 7.26
CA GLY A 205 16.02 -9.33 5.90
C GLY A 205 16.47 -8.21 4.94
N SER A 206 17.05 -7.11 5.42
CA SER A 206 17.68 -6.04 4.62
C SER A 206 18.76 -6.56 3.64
N GLY A 207 18.29 -7.07 2.51
CA GLY A 207 19.02 -7.34 1.29
C GLY A 207 18.37 -6.65 0.09
N TYR A 208 17.50 -5.67 0.34
CA TYR A 208 16.85 -4.88 -0.71
C TYR A 208 17.84 -3.81 -1.19
N ASN A 209 18.72 -4.18 -2.11
CA ASN A 209 19.62 -3.22 -2.77
C ASN A 209 18.86 -2.19 -3.65
N ASP A 210 17.55 -2.41 -3.85
CA ASP A 210 16.70 -1.67 -4.79
C ASP A 210 15.54 -0.94 -4.10
N VAL A 211 15.73 -0.40 -2.89
CA VAL A 211 14.71 0.44 -2.25
C VAL A 211 14.49 1.70 -3.09
N PRO A 212 13.25 2.04 -3.47
CA PRO A 212 12.96 3.27 -4.20
C PRO A 212 13.43 4.50 -3.45
N HIS A 213 14.11 5.41 -4.16
CA HIS A 213 14.62 6.66 -3.61
C HIS A 213 13.94 7.87 -4.25
N LEU A 214 13.77 8.93 -3.46
CA LEU A 214 13.30 10.24 -3.90
C LEU A 214 14.30 11.28 -3.39
N ASP A 215 14.98 11.96 -4.32
CA ASP A 215 15.95 13.02 -4.00
C ASP A 215 15.29 14.11 -3.14
N GLY A 216 15.92 14.46 -2.00
CA GLY A 216 15.39 15.43 -1.04
C GLY A 216 14.44 14.84 0.00
N ALA A 217 14.17 13.53 -0.05
CA ALA A 217 13.33 12.81 0.92
C ALA A 217 14.11 11.76 1.71
N GLU A 218 15.37 12.05 2.04
CA GLU A 218 16.29 11.12 2.72
C GLU A 218 15.84 10.71 4.13
N LEU A 219 14.93 11.47 4.73
CA LEU A 219 14.32 11.15 6.03
C LEU A 219 13.29 10.02 5.96
N LEU A 220 12.77 9.70 4.77
CA LEU A 220 11.80 8.62 4.62
C LEU A 220 12.49 7.26 4.62
N VAL A 221 11.94 6.33 5.40
CA VAL A 221 12.37 4.92 5.42
C VAL A 221 11.21 4.01 5.01
N PRO A 222 11.45 2.93 4.26
CA PRO A 222 10.41 1.96 3.95
C PRO A 222 10.05 1.15 5.21
N PHE A 223 8.75 1.02 5.50
CA PHE A 223 8.26 0.21 6.62
C PHE A 223 7.36 -0.96 6.18
N SER A 224 6.92 -0.97 4.93
CA SER A 224 6.15 -2.09 4.37
C SER A 224 6.45 -2.28 2.90
N LYS A 225 6.41 -3.56 2.47
CA LYS A 225 6.50 -3.98 1.09
C LYS A 225 5.66 -5.23 0.88
N PHE A 226 4.77 -5.21 -0.08
CA PHE A 226 4.04 -6.41 -0.51
C PHE A 226 3.61 -6.31 -1.97
N LYS A 227 3.40 -7.46 -2.59
CA LYS A 227 2.86 -7.58 -3.93
C LYS A 227 1.35 -7.73 -3.88
N THR A 228 0.64 -7.07 -4.79
CA THR A 228 -0.79 -7.23 -5.02
C THR A 228 -1.05 -7.77 -6.44
N PHE A 229 -1.95 -8.74 -6.53
CA PHE A 229 -2.63 -9.16 -7.74
C PHE A 229 -4.05 -8.63 -7.72
N ARG A 230 -4.39 -7.79 -8.69
CA ARG A 230 -5.67 -7.07 -8.74
C ARG A 230 -6.47 -7.49 -9.97
N SER A 231 -7.74 -7.82 -9.79
CA SER A 231 -8.73 -7.89 -10.87
C SER A 231 -9.64 -6.67 -10.77
N CYS A 232 -9.66 -5.83 -11.81
CA CYS A 232 -10.45 -4.60 -11.87
C CYS A 232 -11.76 -4.85 -12.62
N TRP A 233 -12.88 -4.46 -12.04
CA TRP A 233 -14.23 -4.67 -12.59
C TRP A 233 -14.97 -3.34 -12.74
N GLN A 234 -15.57 -3.12 -13.91
CA GLN A 234 -16.40 -1.93 -14.18
C GLN A 234 -17.56 -2.31 -15.12
N ILE A 235 -18.59 -1.47 -15.12
CA ILE A 235 -19.65 -1.52 -16.11
C ILE A 235 -19.20 -0.68 -17.31
N ILE A 236 -19.12 -1.26 -18.50
CA ILE A 236 -18.78 -0.54 -19.73
C ILE A 236 -20.09 -0.17 -20.44
N PRO A 237 -20.46 1.13 -20.52
CA PRO A 237 -21.76 1.57 -21.04
C PRO A 237 -22.06 1.10 -22.46
N ASP A 238 -21.03 0.97 -23.30
CA ASP A 238 -21.18 0.65 -24.73
C ASP A 238 -21.67 -0.78 -25.02
N PHE A 239 -21.62 -1.68 -24.02
CA PHE A 239 -22.00 -3.09 -24.19
C PHE A 239 -23.35 -3.45 -23.56
N VAL A 240 -23.99 -2.50 -22.87
CA VAL A 240 -25.27 -2.73 -22.19
C VAL A 240 -26.28 -1.75 -22.78
N ASN A 241 -27.36 -2.26 -23.39
CA ASN A 241 -28.55 -1.48 -23.79
C ASN A 241 -29.27 -0.81 -22.58
N ASP A 242 -28.64 -0.80 -21.41
CA ASP A 242 -29.18 -0.37 -20.15
C ASP A 242 -28.33 0.80 -19.62
N SER A 243 -28.44 1.94 -20.30
CA SER A 243 -27.96 3.24 -19.83
C SER A 243 -28.58 3.66 -18.48
N ASN A 244 -29.42 2.82 -17.87
CA ASN A 244 -30.01 3.00 -16.54
C ASN A 244 -29.38 2.12 -15.44
N ASN A 245 -28.28 1.39 -15.70
CA ASN A 245 -27.64 0.65 -14.61
C ASN A 245 -27.12 1.64 -13.55
N LYS A 246 -27.67 1.53 -12.34
CA LYS A 246 -27.42 2.48 -11.25
C LYS A 246 -25.97 2.52 -10.76
N PHE A 247 -25.19 1.46 -11.00
CA PHE A 247 -23.81 1.34 -10.55
C PHE A 247 -22.78 1.82 -11.59
N VAL A 248 -23.22 2.37 -12.73
CA VAL A 248 -22.31 3.02 -13.68
C VAL A 248 -21.52 4.12 -12.99
N GLY A 249 -20.21 4.15 -13.28
CA GLY A 249 -19.23 5.04 -12.66
C GLY A 249 -18.51 4.44 -11.44
N LEU A 250 -18.98 3.31 -10.91
CA LEU A 250 -18.25 2.59 -9.86
C LEU A 250 -17.21 1.63 -10.45
N LYS A 251 -16.11 1.47 -9.71
CA LYS A 251 -15.09 0.45 -9.94
C LYS A 251 -15.06 -0.50 -8.76
N VAL A 252 -14.85 -1.79 -9.06
CA VAL A 252 -14.67 -2.83 -8.05
C VAL A 252 -13.33 -3.50 -8.26
N ASP A 253 -12.43 -3.37 -7.29
CA ASP A 253 -11.13 -4.01 -7.30
C ASP A 253 -11.14 -5.18 -6.33
N ILE A 254 -10.71 -6.35 -6.81
CA ILE A 254 -10.49 -7.53 -5.98
C ILE A 254 -8.99 -7.76 -5.90
N ASP A 255 -8.45 -7.57 -4.70
CA ASP A 255 -7.03 -7.67 -4.43
C ASP A 255 -6.69 -8.96 -3.69
N ARG A 256 -5.56 -9.55 -4.07
CA ARG A 256 -4.89 -10.64 -3.34
C ARG A 256 -3.43 -10.30 -3.17
N THR A 257 -2.91 -10.41 -1.95
CA THR A 257 -1.51 -10.09 -1.65
C THR A 257 -0.65 -11.35 -1.50
N ASP A 258 0.65 -11.21 -1.70
CA ASP A 258 1.63 -12.29 -1.47
C ASP A 258 1.83 -12.63 0.02
N ILE A 259 1.32 -11.77 0.93
CA ILE A 259 1.26 -12.04 2.38
C ILE A 259 0.00 -12.82 2.79
N GLY A 260 -0.80 -13.30 1.84
CA GLY A 260 -1.94 -14.18 2.10
C GLY A 260 -3.23 -13.46 2.50
N TYR A 261 -3.36 -12.17 2.21
CA TYR A 261 -4.58 -11.39 2.48
C TYR A 261 -5.35 -11.07 1.20
N ALA A 262 -6.68 -11.01 1.28
CA ALA A 262 -7.54 -10.64 0.16
C ALA A 262 -8.62 -9.66 0.62
N VAL A 263 -8.87 -8.63 -0.19
CA VAL A 263 -9.85 -7.57 0.10
C VAL A 263 -10.47 -7.07 -1.19
N GLY A 264 -11.73 -6.70 -1.12
CA GLY A 264 -12.47 -6.06 -2.19
C GLY A 264 -12.66 -4.59 -1.88
N GLU A 265 -12.54 -3.74 -2.88
CA GLU A 265 -12.71 -2.29 -2.77
C GLU A 265 -13.77 -1.87 -3.80
N VAL A 266 -14.81 -1.17 -3.37
CA VAL A 266 -15.73 -0.48 -4.29
C VAL A 266 -15.42 1.00 -4.21
N GLU A 267 -15.06 1.60 -5.34
CA GLU A 267 -14.58 2.98 -5.41
C GLU A 267 -15.31 3.80 -6.48
N ALA A 268 -15.39 5.11 -6.23
CA ALA A 268 -15.76 6.14 -7.20
C ALA A 268 -14.67 7.21 -7.21
N ILE A 269 -14.25 7.61 -8.42
CA ILE A 269 -13.20 8.62 -8.63
C ILE A 269 -13.84 9.89 -9.18
N PHE A 270 -13.43 11.03 -8.63
CA PHE A 270 -13.92 12.36 -8.98
C PHE A 270 -12.76 13.31 -9.25
N GLU A 271 -13.06 14.37 -10.00
CA GLU A 271 -12.21 15.55 -10.00
C GLU A 271 -12.32 16.25 -8.64
N SER A 272 -11.21 16.84 -8.15
CA SER A 272 -11.16 17.43 -6.81
C SER A 272 -12.14 18.60 -6.56
N ASN A 273 -12.81 19.10 -7.59
CA ASN A 273 -13.80 20.18 -7.55
C ASN A 273 -15.25 19.68 -7.70
N SER A 274 -15.50 18.37 -7.62
CA SER A 274 -16.85 17.81 -7.68
C SER A 274 -17.74 18.32 -6.55
N ASN A 275 -19.05 18.40 -6.83
CA ASN A 275 -20.06 18.87 -5.89
C ASN A 275 -20.38 17.80 -4.83
N ASP A 276 -20.47 18.19 -3.56
CA ASP A 276 -20.83 17.34 -2.42
C ASP A 276 -22.07 16.46 -2.68
N GLY A 277 -23.08 16.99 -3.39
CA GLY A 277 -24.29 16.22 -3.72
C GLY A 277 -24.04 15.00 -4.62
N GLU A 278 -23.04 15.08 -5.50
CA GLU A 278 -22.64 13.97 -6.37
C GLU A 278 -21.84 12.92 -5.58
N VAL A 279 -20.94 13.38 -4.72
CA VAL A 279 -20.15 12.53 -3.81
C VAL A 279 -21.08 11.70 -2.92
N GLU A 280 -22.08 12.32 -2.29
CA GLU A 280 -23.04 11.62 -1.43
C GLU A 280 -23.92 10.63 -2.20
N LEU A 281 -24.28 10.95 -3.45
CA LEU A 281 -25.01 10.01 -4.31
C LEU A 281 -24.18 8.76 -4.61
N GLN A 282 -22.89 8.91 -4.89
CA GLN A 282 -22.01 7.75 -5.14
C GLN A 282 -21.72 6.98 -3.85
N LYS A 283 -21.52 7.64 -2.70
CA LYS A 283 -21.43 6.95 -1.39
C LYS A 283 -22.63 6.03 -1.16
N LYS A 284 -23.85 6.49 -1.49
CA LYS A 284 -25.06 5.67 -1.42
C LYS A 284 -25.01 4.44 -2.34
N LYS A 285 -24.57 4.62 -3.59
CA LYS A 285 -24.42 3.50 -4.54
C LYS A 285 -23.35 2.50 -4.09
N ILE A 286 -22.23 2.99 -3.54
CA ILE A 286 -21.15 2.16 -3.00
C ILE A 286 -21.67 1.30 -1.84
N ARG A 287 -22.39 1.89 -0.88
CA ARG A 287 -23.03 1.16 0.22
C ARG A 287 -23.91 0.03 -0.29
N GLU A 288 -24.84 0.37 -1.18
CA GLU A 288 -25.77 -0.60 -1.75
C GLU A 288 -25.06 -1.72 -2.52
N LEU A 289 -23.99 -1.42 -3.26
CA LEU A 289 -23.21 -2.43 -3.95
C LEU A 289 -22.46 -3.34 -2.96
N VAL A 290 -21.82 -2.77 -1.94
CA VAL A 290 -21.10 -3.56 -0.92
C VAL A 290 -22.06 -4.50 -0.18
N ASP A 291 -23.26 -4.04 0.17
CA ASP A 291 -24.26 -4.87 0.85
C ASP A 291 -24.68 -6.08 -0.01
N LEU A 292 -24.80 -5.89 -1.32
CA LEU A 292 -25.08 -6.96 -2.29
C LEU A 292 -23.91 -7.93 -2.42
N LEU A 293 -22.68 -7.43 -2.46
CA LEU A 293 -21.47 -8.26 -2.61
C LEU A 293 -21.13 -9.06 -1.35
N ALA A 294 -21.46 -8.52 -0.17
CA ALA A 294 -21.34 -9.21 1.11
C ALA A 294 -22.47 -10.24 1.36
N ASN A 295 -23.33 -10.51 0.36
CA ASN A 295 -24.47 -11.43 0.45
C ASN A 295 -25.43 -11.16 1.62
N GLY A 296 -25.57 -9.90 2.04
CA GLY A 296 -26.42 -9.54 3.20
C GLY A 296 -25.97 -10.15 4.53
N GLY A 297 -24.68 -10.50 4.66
CA GLY A 297 -24.08 -10.82 5.95
C GLY A 297 -24.20 -9.61 6.87
N THR A 298 -25.17 -9.67 7.79
CA THR A 298 -25.51 -8.61 8.75
C THR A 298 -24.50 -8.48 9.89
N ASP A 299 -23.30 -9.02 9.75
CA ASP A 299 -22.25 -8.79 10.75
C ASP A 299 -21.69 -7.38 10.48
N GLU A 300 -22.43 -6.38 10.99
CA GLU A 300 -22.04 -4.96 11.09
C GLU A 300 -20.65 -4.80 11.74
N GLU A 301 -20.12 -5.85 12.38
CA GLU A 301 -18.82 -5.87 13.06
C GLU A 301 -17.62 -6.27 12.17
N ALA A 302 -17.82 -6.80 10.96
CA ALA A 302 -16.72 -7.20 10.09
C ALA A 302 -16.37 -6.11 9.06
N MET A 303 -16.03 -4.90 9.53
CA MET A 303 -15.38 -3.93 8.65
C MET A 303 -14.14 -4.57 8.03
N SER A 304 -14.07 -4.58 6.70
CA SER A 304 -12.91 -5.17 6.04
C SER A 304 -11.69 -4.29 6.23
N MET A 305 -10.66 -4.88 6.81
CA MET A 305 -9.35 -4.30 6.97
C MET A 305 -8.70 -3.98 5.61
N GLY A 306 -7.90 -2.91 5.55
CA GLY A 306 -7.08 -2.62 4.38
C GLY A 306 -5.86 -3.55 4.26
N LYS A 307 -5.24 -3.62 3.06
CA LYS A 307 -4.01 -4.43 2.85
C LYS A 307 -2.85 -4.02 3.76
N LEU A 308 -2.60 -2.71 3.85
CA LEU A 308 -1.54 -2.17 4.70
C LEU A 308 -1.86 -2.35 6.19
N GLU A 309 -3.12 -2.15 6.57
CA GLU A 309 -3.61 -2.35 7.93
C GLU A 309 -3.38 -3.79 8.40
N TYR A 310 -3.72 -4.77 7.56
CA TYR A 310 -3.42 -6.18 7.81
C TYR A 310 -1.92 -6.43 7.94
N PHE A 311 -1.11 -5.87 7.03
CA PHE A 311 0.34 -5.98 7.12
C PHE A 311 0.87 -5.47 8.45
N LEU A 312 0.45 -4.28 8.89
CA LEU A 312 0.88 -3.67 10.14
C LEU A 312 0.46 -4.51 11.34
N GLN A 313 -0.78 -5.01 11.36
CA GLN A 313 -1.31 -5.83 12.44
C GLN A 313 -0.46 -7.10 12.66
N VAL A 314 0.01 -7.72 11.58
CA VAL A 314 0.76 -8.99 11.61
C VAL A 314 2.27 -8.77 11.78
N ASN A 315 2.86 -7.76 11.14
CA ASN A 315 4.32 -7.62 11.02
C ASN A 315 4.90 -6.48 11.84
N SER A 316 4.11 -5.43 12.13
CA SER A 316 4.58 -4.20 12.77
C SER A 316 3.61 -3.74 13.86
N ARG A 317 3.41 -4.61 14.87
CA ARG A 317 2.36 -4.44 15.88
C ARG A 317 2.40 -3.08 16.59
N GLN A 318 3.58 -2.56 16.91
CA GLN A 318 3.73 -1.25 17.55
C GLN A 318 3.23 -0.10 16.66
N HIS A 319 3.52 -0.17 15.35
CA HIS A 319 3.05 0.80 14.38
C HIS A 319 1.53 0.70 14.20
N TYR A 320 0.98 -0.51 14.10
CA TYR A 320 -0.47 -0.73 14.09
C TYR A 320 -1.15 -0.11 15.32
N GLU A 321 -0.65 -0.38 16.53
CA GLU A 321 -1.20 0.17 17.77
C GLU A 321 -1.09 1.69 17.85
N ALA A 322 -0.02 2.27 17.32
CA ALA A 322 0.13 3.73 17.22
C ALA A 322 -0.93 4.33 16.26
N CYS A 323 -1.17 3.70 15.12
CA CYS A 323 -2.23 4.10 14.18
C CYS A 323 -3.63 3.96 14.77
N VAL A 324 -3.92 2.88 15.52
CA VAL A 324 -5.19 2.71 16.25
C VAL A 324 -5.37 3.81 17.28
N LYS A 325 -4.32 4.12 18.06
CA LYS A 325 -4.33 5.19 19.06
C LYS A 325 -4.55 6.57 18.42
N ALA A 326 -4.01 6.80 17.23
CA ALA A 326 -4.21 8.02 16.45
C ALA A 326 -5.60 8.08 15.77
N GLY A 327 -6.36 6.98 15.75
CA GLY A 327 -7.69 6.92 15.16
C GLY A 327 -7.70 6.87 13.63
N VAL A 328 -6.57 6.54 12.99
CA VAL A 328 -6.46 6.43 11.52
C VAL A 328 -6.76 5.00 11.02
N ILE A 329 -6.64 4.02 11.92
CA ILE A 329 -6.90 2.59 11.72
C ILE A 329 -7.83 2.12 12.85
N LEU A 330 -8.65 1.08 12.60
CA LEU A 330 -9.67 0.60 13.55
C LEU A 330 -9.21 -0.60 14.39
#